data_AF-A0A832E3X0-F1
#
_entry.id   AF-A0A832E3X0-F1
#
_cell.length_a   1.000
_cell.length_b   1.000
_cell.length_c   1.000
_cell.angle_alpha   90.00
_cell.angle_beta   90.00
_cell.angle_gamma   90.00
#
_symmetry.space_group_name_H-M   'P 1'
#
loop_
_entity.id
_entity.type
_entity.pdbx_description
1 polymer ?
#
loop_
_entity_poly.entity_id
_entity_poly.type
_entity_poly.pdbx_seq_one_letter_code
_entity_poly.pdbx_strand_id
1 'polypeptide(L)'
;MRKIVRKARVLKASGEIESYSRDKLISSLTKAGLNEDKAEILVSMLEKEMPDFVSSNHIHERVYELLKIHYPKYALKYALKRAIMRLGPEG
;
A
#
# COMPACT_ATOMS: atom_id res chain seq x y z
N MET A 1 -27.20 -6.97 -2.80
CA MET A 1 -25.96 -7.63 -3.25
C MET A 1 -24.87 -7.46 -2.19
N ARG A 2 -24.50 -8.54 -1.49
CA ARG A 2 -23.35 -8.52 -0.58
C ARG A 2 -22.09 -8.45 -1.43
N LYS A 3 -21.35 -7.33 -1.43
CA LYS A 3 -19.99 -7.30 -1.97
C LYS A 3 -19.18 -8.30 -1.16
N ILE A 4 -18.81 -9.42 -1.77
CA ILE A 4 -17.80 -10.32 -1.21
C ILE A 4 -16.50 -9.51 -1.27
N VAL A 5 -16.13 -8.90 -0.15
CA VAL A 5 -14.83 -8.24 -0.02
C VAL A 5 -13.80 -9.37 0.06
N ARG A 6 -13.15 -9.67 -1.05
CA ARG A 6 -12.02 -10.60 -1.06
C ARG A 6 -10.94 -10.02 -0.15
N LYS A 7 -10.70 -10.66 1.00
CA LYS A 7 -9.57 -10.30 1.87
C LYS A 7 -8.30 -10.75 1.18
N ALA A 8 -7.57 -9.82 0.57
CA ALA A 8 -6.25 -10.09 0.04
C ALA A 8 -5.33 -10.62 1.15
N ARG A 9 -4.53 -11.64 0.85
CA ARG A 9 -3.55 -12.21 1.77
C ARG A 9 -2.16 -11.74 1.38
N VAL A 10 -1.42 -11.20 2.34
CA VAL A 10 -0.07 -10.70 2.15
C VAL A 10 0.93 -11.80 2.44
N LEU A 11 1.69 -12.21 1.43
CA LEU A 11 2.80 -13.15 1.58
C LEU A 11 4.07 -12.38 1.97
N LYS A 12 4.58 -12.64 3.18
CA LYS A 12 5.86 -12.10 3.64
C LYS A 12 7.03 -12.84 2.98
N ALA A 13 8.20 -12.21 3.01
CA ALA A 13 9.45 -12.85 2.55
C ALA A 13 9.81 -14.11 3.36
N SER A 14 9.32 -14.23 4.60
CA SER A 14 9.46 -15.42 5.45
C SER A 14 8.55 -16.60 5.06
N GLY A 15 7.64 -16.43 4.10
CA GLY A 15 6.61 -17.42 3.76
C GLY A 15 5.36 -17.35 4.63
N GLU A 16 5.36 -16.51 5.68
CA GLU A 16 4.18 -16.25 6.49
C GLU A 16 3.09 -15.50 5.70
N ILE A 17 1.84 -15.84 5.97
CA ILE A 17 0.68 -15.19 5.40
C ILE A 17 0.05 -14.28 6.45
N GLU A 18 0.08 -12.97 6.22
CA GLU A 18 -0.64 -11.99 7.03
C GLU A 18 -1.91 -11.52 6.29
N SER A 19 -2.95 -11.17 7.03
CA SER A 19 -4.10 -10.50 6.41
C SER A 19 -3.69 -9.10 5.95
N TYR A 20 -4.00 -8.76 4.70
CA TYR A 20 -3.89 -7.38 4.25
C TYR A 20 -4.68 -6.46 5.20
N SER A 21 -4.05 -5.35 5.62
CA SER A 21 -4.69 -4.33 6.44
C SER A 21 -4.75 -3.03 5.65
N ARG A 22 -5.98 -2.65 5.30
CA ARG A 22 -6.30 -1.36 4.69
C ARG A 22 -5.78 -0.20 5.55
N ASP A 23 -6.06 -0.23 6.85
CA ASP A 23 -5.69 0.84 7.79
C ASP A 23 -4.18 1.06 7.86
N LYS A 24 -3.38 -0.02 7.83
CA LYS A 24 -1.91 0.08 7.76
C LYS A 24 -1.47 0.81 6.49
N LEU A 25 -2.13 0.55 5.35
CA LEU A 25 -1.79 1.20 4.09
C LEU A 25 -2.21 2.68 4.08
N ILE A 26 -3.41 2.99 4.56
CA ILE A 26 -3.88 4.38 4.71
C ILE A 26 -2.93 5.16 5.62
N SER A 27 -2.59 4.60 6.79
CA SER A 27 -1.62 5.21 7.71
C SER A 27 -0.26 5.44 7.05
N SER A 28 0.20 4.52 6.20
CA SER A 28 1.45 4.69 5.46
C SER A 28 1.38 5.84 4.44
N LEU A 29 0.23 6.04 3.79
CA LEU A 29 0.01 7.11 2.82
C LEU A 29 -0.14 8.47 3.51
N THR A 30 -0.85 8.53 4.63
CA THR A 30 -1.01 9.76 5.40
C THR A 30 0.31 10.21 6.01
N LYS A 31 1.15 9.28 6.47
CA LYS A 31 2.54 9.57 6.88
C LYS A 31 3.42 10.09 5.72
N ALA A 32 3.10 9.75 4.47
CA ALA A 32 3.74 10.34 3.29
C ALA A 32 3.16 11.72 2.90
N GLY A 33 2.14 12.19 3.62
CA GLY A 33 1.54 13.51 3.51
C GLY A 33 0.24 13.57 2.72
N LEU A 34 -0.33 12.44 2.29
CA LEU A 34 -1.69 12.43 1.72
C LEU A 34 -2.69 12.76 2.84
N ASN A 35 -3.77 13.46 2.51
CA ASN A 35 -4.92 13.49 3.41
C ASN A 35 -5.66 12.14 3.35
N GLU A 36 -6.44 11.88 4.39
CA GLU A 36 -7.14 10.60 4.58
C GLU A 36 -8.09 10.29 3.42
N ASP A 37 -8.86 11.27 2.92
CA ASP A 37 -9.77 11.08 1.79
C ASP A 37 -9.06 10.59 0.51
N LYS A 38 -7.91 11.19 0.16
CA LYS A 38 -7.13 10.76 -1.02
C LYS A 38 -6.49 9.40 -0.80
N ALA A 39 -6.06 9.11 0.43
CA ALA A 39 -5.54 7.80 0.78
C ALA A 39 -6.62 6.72 0.61
N GLU A 40 -7.83 6.95 1.13
CA GLU A 40 -8.98 6.05 0.99
C GLU A 40 -9.34 5.79 -0.47
N ILE A 41 -9.36 6.84 -1.30
CA ILE A 41 -9.62 6.72 -2.74
C ILE A 41 -8.55 5.86 -3.42
N LEU A 42 -7.27 6.13 -3.14
CA LEU A 42 -6.16 5.40 -3.76
C LEU A 42 -6.14 3.93 -3.33
N VAL A 43 -6.38 3.65 -2.05
CA VAL A 43 -6.45 2.27 -1.55
C VAL A 43 -7.64 1.52 -2.16
N SER A 44 -8.77 2.20 -2.34
CA SER A 44 -9.93 1.62 -3.05
C SER A 44 -9.63 1.31 -4.52
N MET A 45 -8.76 2.09 -5.19
CA MET A 45 -8.32 1.79 -6.56
C MET A 45 -7.39 0.56 -6.57
N LEU A 46 -6.44 0.50 -5.64
CA LEU A 46 -5.53 -0.64 -5.48
C LEU A 46 -6.29 -1.95 -5.27
N GLU A 47 -7.24 -1.96 -4.33
CA GLU A 47 -7.97 -3.17 -3.94
C GLU A 47 -8.84 -3.75 -5.06
N LYS A 48 -9.30 -2.94 -6.02
CA LYS A 48 -10.07 -3.42 -7.17
C LYS A 48 -9.27 -4.33 -8.10
N GLU A 49 -7.96 -4.16 -8.13
CA GLU A 49 -7.03 -4.87 -9.01
C GLU A 49 -6.16 -5.87 -8.23
N MET A 50 -6.40 -6.02 -6.93
CA MET A 50 -5.55 -6.79 -6.04
C MET A 50 -5.82 -8.29 -6.15
N PRO A 51 -4.80 -9.12 -6.43
CA PRO A 51 -4.96 -10.57 -6.47
C PRO A 51 -5.17 -11.15 -5.06
N ASP A 52 -5.64 -12.40 -5.00
CA ASP A 52 -5.94 -13.10 -3.74
C ASP A 52 -4.70 -13.28 -2.84
N PHE A 53 -3.52 -13.37 -3.46
CA PHE A 53 -2.21 -13.41 -2.80
C PHE A 53 -1.29 -12.38 -3.42
N VAL A 54 -0.60 -11.63 -2.56
CA VAL A 54 0.27 -10.54 -3.00
C VAL A 54 1.37 -10.31 -1.98
N SER A 55 2.56 -9.91 -2.40
CA SER A 55 3.62 -9.54 -1.46
C SER A 55 3.48 -8.09 -1.02
N SER A 56 4.00 -7.76 0.17
CA SER A 56 4.09 -6.36 0.63
C SER A 56 4.84 -5.49 -0.39
N ASN A 57 5.87 -6.04 -1.04
CA ASN A 57 6.63 -5.33 -2.08
C ASN A 57 5.77 -4.97 -3.28
N HIS A 58 4.95 -5.90 -3.77
CA HIS A 58 4.06 -5.66 -4.89
C HIS A 58 2.98 -4.62 -4.55
N ILE A 59 2.43 -4.66 -3.33
CA ILE A 59 1.54 -3.59 -2.82
C ILE A 59 2.25 -2.24 -2.91
N HIS A 60 3.47 -2.14 -2.39
CA HIS A 60 4.20 -0.88 -2.39
C HIS A 60 4.53 -0.37 -3.79
N GLU A 61 4.85 -1.26 -4.74
CA GLU A 61 5.05 -0.92 -6.14
C GLU A 61 3.78 -0.40 -6.79
N ARG A 62 2.66 -1.11 -6.64
CA ARG A 62 1.38 -0.68 -7.22
C ARG A 62 0.91 0.65 -6.65
N VAL A 63 1.09 0.86 -5.34
CA VAL A 63 0.82 2.15 -4.68
C VAL A 63 1.68 3.26 -5.25
N TYR A 64 2.97 3.02 -5.46
CA TYR A 64 3.87 4.02 -6.04
C TYR A 64 3.46 4.40 -7.47
N GLU A 65 3.06 3.43 -8.30
CA GLU A 65 2.55 3.70 -9.65
C GLU A 65 1.23 4.49 -9.63
N LEU A 66 0.29 4.14 -8.74
CA LEU A 66 -0.95 4.90 -8.56
C LEU A 66 -0.66 6.34 -8.09
N LEU A 67 0.31 6.52 -7.18
CA LEU A 67 0.73 7.84 -6.73
C LEU A 67 1.35 8.65 -7.86
N LYS A 68 2.16 8.06 -8.74
CA LYS A 68 2.73 8.77 -9.89
C LYS A 68 1.65 9.30 -10.83
N ILE A 69 0.57 8.53 -11.03
CA ILE A 69 -0.53 8.89 -11.93
C ILE A 69 -1.44 9.95 -11.29
N HIS A 70 -1.88 9.75 -10.05
CA HIS A 70 -2.93 10.57 -9.44
C HIS A 70 -2.38 11.70 -8.55
N TYR A 71 -1.23 11.50 -7.93
CA TYR A 71 -0.71 12.33 -6.85
C TYR A 71 0.82 12.47 -6.90
N PRO A 72 1.43 12.92 -8.02
CA PRO A 72 2.87 12.84 -8.28
C PRO A 72 3.72 13.53 -7.21
N LYS A 73 3.22 14.63 -6.62
CA LYS A 73 3.85 15.34 -5.49
C LYS A 73 4.15 14.43 -4.29
N TYR A 74 3.35 13.39 -4.08
CA TYR A 74 3.46 12.50 -2.93
C TYR A 74 4.20 11.20 -3.25
N ALA A 75 4.36 10.84 -4.54
CA ALA A 75 5.08 9.66 -4.96
C ALA A 75 6.53 9.66 -4.46
N LEU A 76 7.22 10.81 -4.56
CA LEU A 76 8.60 10.96 -4.07
C LEU A 76 8.70 10.73 -2.56
N LYS A 77 7.81 11.34 -1.76
CA LYS A 77 7.79 11.18 -0.30
C LYS A 77 7.55 9.73 0.11
N TYR A 78 6.62 9.07 -0.57
CA TYR A 78 6.33 7.67 -0.35
C TYR A 78 7.51 6.76 -0.71
N ALA A 79 8.19 7.02 -1.84
CA ALA A 79 9.39 6.30 -2.24
C ALA A 79 10.53 6.45 -1.23
N LEU A 80 10.75 7.67 -0.72
CA LEU A 80 11.74 7.94 0.32
C LEU A 80 11.41 7.18 1.61
N LYS A 81 10.17 7.26 2.10
CA LYS A 81 9.70 6.47 3.24
C LYS A 81 10.00 4.98 3.05
N ARG A 82 9.70 4.43 1.86
CA ARG A 82 9.96 3.03 1.55
C ARG A 82 11.46 2.71 1.51
N ALA A 83 12.29 3.61 0.98
CA ALA A 83 13.74 3.44 0.97
C ALA A 83 14.29 3.34 2.38
N ILE A 84 13.91 4.26 3.28
CA ILE A 84 14.29 4.23 4.70
C ILE A 84 13.84 2.92 5.37
N MET A 85 12.58 2.51 5.16
CA MET A 85 12.09 1.25 5.73
C MET A 85 12.88 0.01 5.26
N ARG A 86 13.46 0.03 4.06
CA ARG A 86 14.28 -1.08 3.54
C ARG A 86 15.70 -1.10 4.10
N LEU A 87 16.17 0.01 4.67
CA LEU A 87 17.45 0.05 5.38
C LEU A 87 17.38 -0.73 6.71
N GLY A 88 16.16 -0.97 7.21
CA GLY A 88 15.94 -1.72 8.45
C GLY A 88 15.73 -0.80 9.66
N PRO A 89 15.60 -1.36 10.88
CA PRO A 89 15.33 -0.58 12.08
C PRO A 89 16.46 0.38 12.48
N GLU A 90 17.67 0.16 11.95
CA GLU A 90 18.86 1.00 12.17
C GLU A 90 19.08 2.06 11.07
N GLY A 91 18.19 2.10 10.06
CA GLY A 91 18.31 2.93 8.86
C GLY A 91 17.89 4.39 9.00
#